data_AF-A0A925N414-F1
#
_entry.id   AF-A0A925N414-F1
#
_cell.length_a   1.000
_cell.length_b   1.000
_cell.length_c   1.000
_cell.angle_alpha   90.00
_cell.angle_beta   90.00
_cell.angle_gamma   90.00
#
_symmetry.space_group_name_H-M   'P 1'
#
loop_
_entity.id
_entity.type
_entity.pdbx_description
1 polymer ?
#
loop_
_entity_poly.entity_id
_entity_poly.type
_entity_poly.pdbx_seq_one_letter_code
_entity_poly.pdbx_strand_id
1 'polypeptide(L)'
;MDQQITFAGPWTVTVADEHLGEGPLTLRLRFIGTSGGDMDVDDPQAGFRVDADGADWAIALEGLIDAQPPIRAPLLSVHTFERARGWIVDIHTGDDLPPQFYNQHARMHLQCVCRDPEVQPLPAEPLYDFSIPEGRHG
;
A
#
# COMPACT_ATOMS: atom_id res chain seq x y z
N MET A 1 11.36 -2.75 -8.19
CA MET A 1 11.03 -1.31 -8.21
C MET A 1 9.71 -1.24 -7.51
N ASP A 2 9.63 -0.58 -6.36
CA ASP A 2 8.42 -0.59 -5.53
C ASP A 2 7.28 0.08 -6.31
N GLN A 3 6.16 -0.63 -6.44
CA GLN A 3 5.07 -0.18 -7.29
C GLN A 3 4.28 0.90 -6.57
N GLN A 4 4.33 2.12 -7.13
CA GLN A 4 3.57 3.26 -6.66
C GLN A 4 2.25 3.37 -7.44
N ILE A 5 1.17 3.66 -6.73
CA ILE A 5 -0.16 3.90 -7.33
C ILE A 5 -0.53 5.35 -7.12
N THR A 6 -0.91 6.03 -8.19
CA THR A 6 -1.34 7.43 -8.16
C THR A 6 -2.86 7.52 -8.18
N PHE A 7 -3.40 8.45 -7.41
CA PHE A 7 -4.81 8.76 -7.27
C PHE A 7 -5.00 10.27 -7.49
N ALA A 8 -6.15 10.64 -8.07
CA ALA A 8 -6.57 12.02 -8.26
C ALA A 8 -7.83 12.32 -7.44
N GLY A 9 -7.95 13.55 -6.94
CA GLY A 9 -9.04 14.01 -6.08
C GLY A 9 -8.87 13.59 -4.62
N PRO A 10 -9.82 13.91 -3.70
CA PRO A 10 -9.78 13.52 -2.29
C PRO A 10 -10.17 12.04 -2.09
N TRP A 11 -9.47 11.30 -1.22
CA TRP A 11 -9.82 9.91 -0.84
C TRP A 11 -9.51 9.64 0.63
N THR A 12 -10.07 8.55 1.09
CA THR A 12 -9.74 7.87 2.34
C THR A 12 -8.99 6.59 2.02
N VAL A 13 -7.90 6.34 2.73
CA VAL A 13 -7.16 5.08 2.70
C VAL A 13 -7.20 4.46 4.09
N THR A 14 -7.59 3.20 4.17
CA THR A 14 -7.69 2.45 5.42
C THR A 14 -6.93 1.12 5.29
N VAL A 15 -6.11 0.77 6.28
CA VAL A 15 -5.60 -0.59 6.42
C VAL A 15 -6.75 -1.46 6.92
N ALA A 16 -7.28 -2.30 6.04
CA ALA A 16 -8.41 -3.15 6.34
C ALA A 16 -7.99 -4.43 7.06
N ASP A 17 -6.83 -4.97 6.70
CA ASP A 17 -6.22 -6.15 7.30
C ASP A 17 -4.72 -6.18 7.01
N GLU A 18 -3.96 -6.77 7.91
CA GLU A 18 -2.53 -6.97 7.81
C GLU A 18 -2.16 -8.33 8.35
N HIS A 19 -1.23 -8.98 7.67
CA HIS A 19 -0.65 -10.22 8.12
C HIS A 19 0.86 -10.13 8.03
N LEU A 20 1.52 -10.05 9.18
CA LEU A 20 2.96 -10.14 9.28
C LEU A 20 3.31 -11.57 9.68
N GLY A 21 4.09 -12.24 8.85
CA GLY A 21 4.69 -13.53 9.21
C GLY A 21 5.68 -13.37 10.37
N GLU A 22 6.09 -14.49 10.95
CA GLU A 22 7.10 -14.48 12.01
C GLU A 22 8.46 -14.04 11.47
N GLY A 23 8.98 -12.92 11.99
CA GLY A 23 10.36 -12.50 11.78
C GLY A 23 10.54 -10.98 11.66
N PRO A 24 11.66 -10.52 11.10
CA PRO A 24 12.06 -9.10 11.13
C PRO A 24 11.52 -8.27 9.97
N LEU A 25 10.60 -8.82 9.17
CA LEU A 25 9.96 -8.12 8.07
C LEU A 25 8.85 -7.22 8.61
N THR A 26 8.98 -5.92 8.39
CA THR A 26 7.95 -4.91 8.65
C THR A 26 7.48 -4.29 7.35
N LEU A 27 6.36 -3.56 7.41
CA LEU A 27 5.80 -2.86 6.27
C LEU A 27 5.92 -1.35 6.47
N ARG A 28 6.14 -0.60 5.40
CA ARG A 28 6.07 0.86 5.40
C ARG A 28 5.09 1.32 4.34
N LEU A 29 4.07 2.04 4.77
CA LEU A 29 3.11 2.71 3.90
C LEU A 29 3.54 4.16 3.70
N ARG A 30 3.67 4.57 2.45
CA ARG A 30 4.12 5.91 2.08
C ARG A 30 3.05 6.63 1.29
N PHE A 31 2.62 7.78 1.79
CA PHE A 31 1.73 8.71 1.12
C PHE A 31 2.57 9.85 0.57
N ILE A 32 2.56 10.01 -0.74
CA ILE A 32 3.37 10.98 -1.46
C ILE A 32 2.42 12.02 -2.03
N GLY A 33 2.36 13.18 -1.39
CA GLY A 33 1.43 14.25 -1.73
C GLY A 33 2.10 15.30 -2.60
N THR A 34 1.53 15.64 -3.76
CA THR A 34 2.09 16.71 -4.61
C THR A 34 1.98 18.10 -3.98
N SER A 35 1.01 18.31 -3.07
CA SER A 35 0.72 19.60 -2.45
C SER A 35 0.54 19.58 -0.92
N GLY A 36 0.46 18.39 -0.31
CA GLY A 36 0.13 18.21 1.12
C GLY A 36 1.27 17.72 2.01
N GLY A 37 2.45 17.47 1.43
CA GLY A 37 3.58 16.84 2.11
C GLY A 37 3.51 15.32 2.09
N ASP A 38 4.68 14.69 2.22
CA ASP A 38 4.80 13.24 2.27
C ASP A 38 4.61 12.74 3.70
N MET A 39 4.02 11.55 3.84
CA MET A 39 3.84 10.86 5.12
C MET A 39 4.29 9.41 4.97
N ASP A 40 5.25 9.00 5.79
CA ASP A 40 5.66 7.60 5.89
C ASP A 40 5.14 7.05 7.23
N VAL A 41 4.57 5.85 7.18
CA VAL A 41 4.03 5.14 8.34
C VAL A 41 4.67 3.76 8.39
N ASP A 42 5.48 3.55 9.42
CA ASP A 42 6.09 2.25 9.71
C ASP A 42 5.09 1.37 10.46
N ASP A 43 4.96 0.14 10.00
CA ASP A 43 4.13 -0.94 10.54
C ASP A 43 2.66 -0.56 10.81
N PRO A 44 1.92 -0.05 9.80
CA PRO A 44 0.56 0.39 10.02
C PRO A 44 -0.37 -0.81 10.28
N GLN A 45 -1.11 -0.74 11.38
CA GLN A 45 -2.00 -1.81 11.86
C GLN A 45 -3.44 -1.67 11.29
N ALA A 46 -4.24 -2.72 11.41
CA ALA A 46 -5.65 -2.73 11.01
C ALA A 46 -6.41 -1.58 11.66
N GLY A 47 -7.22 -0.90 10.85
CA GLY A 47 -7.97 0.27 11.25
C GLY A 47 -7.18 1.58 11.15
N PHE A 48 -5.88 1.55 10.83
CA PHE A 48 -5.14 2.75 10.47
C PHE A 48 -5.82 3.44 9.28
N ARG A 49 -6.02 4.75 9.38
CA ARG A 49 -6.77 5.53 8.40
C ARG A 49 -6.07 6.87 8.13
N VAL A 50 -5.96 7.20 6.86
CA VAL A 50 -5.51 8.52 6.38
C VAL A 50 -6.55 9.07 5.42
N ASP A 51 -6.92 10.32 5.63
CA ASP A 51 -7.69 11.10 4.68
C ASP A 51 -6.71 11.99 3.92
N ALA A 52 -6.56 11.73 2.62
CA ALA A 52 -5.74 12.55 1.73
C ALA A 52 -6.67 13.51 0.98
N ASP A 53 -6.48 14.81 1.18
CA ASP A 53 -7.33 15.87 0.62
C ASP A 53 -6.70 16.56 -0.61
N GLY A 54 -5.52 16.11 -1.06
CA GLY A 54 -4.78 16.73 -2.16
C GLY A 54 -5.45 16.56 -3.53
N ALA A 55 -4.95 17.27 -4.54
CA ALA A 55 -5.41 17.11 -5.92
C ALA A 55 -4.85 15.83 -6.56
N ASP A 56 -3.55 15.56 -6.35
CA ASP A 56 -2.86 14.35 -6.82
C ASP A 56 -1.95 13.81 -5.72
N TRP A 57 -1.96 12.49 -5.57
CA TRP A 57 -1.15 11.81 -4.57
C TRP A 57 -0.90 10.39 -4.98
N ALA A 58 0.10 9.81 -4.35
CA ALA A 58 0.45 8.44 -4.61
C ALA A 58 0.71 7.67 -3.33
N ILE A 59 0.48 6.37 -3.40
CA ILE A 59 0.70 5.45 -2.31
C ILE A 59 1.72 4.43 -2.78
N ALA A 60 2.74 4.20 -1.96
CA ALA A 60 3.68 3.10 -2.12
C ALA A 60 3.65 2.25 -0.84
N LEU A 61 3.73 0.93 -1.00
CA LEU A 61 3.93 0.01 0.10
C LEU A 61 5.29 -0.66 -0.08
N GLU A 62 6.12 -0.54 0.93
CA GLU A 62 7.47 -1.10 0.96
C GLU A 62 7.55 -2.14 2.08
N GLY A 63 8.32 -3.21 1.85
CA GLY A 63 8.75 -4.07 2.95
C GLY A 63 10.11 -3.62 3.45
N LEU A 64 10.34 -3.73 4.74
CA LEU A 64 11.59 -3.38 5.39
C LEU A 64 12.05 -4.57 6.23
N ILE A 65 13.33 -4.90 6.16
CA ILE A 65 13.93 -5.88 7.07
C ILE A 65 14.76 -5.10 8.07
N ASP A 66 14.37 -5.14 9.34
CA ASP A 66 15.20 -4.61 10.41
C ASP A 66 16.33 -5.60 10.70
N ALA A 67 17.46 -5.40 10.01
CA ALA A 67 18.65 -6.22 10.15
C ALA A 67 19.85 -5.36 10.54
N GLN A 68 20.71 -5.91 11.40
CA GLN A 68 21.99 -5.32 11.74
C GLN A 68 23.11 -6.32 11.41
N PRO A 69 23.96 -6.06 10.39
CA PRO A 69 24.03 -4.86 9.54
C PRO A 69 22.83 -4.70 8.57
N PRO A 70 22.54 -3.47 8.10
CA PRO A 70 21.41 -3.20 7.22
C PRO A 70 21.55 -3.97 5.90
N ILE A 71 20.50 -4.71 5.54
CA ILE A 71 20.46 -5.49 4.32
C ILE A 71 19.67 -4.72 3.27
N ARG A 72 20.26 -4.54 2.09
CA ARG A 72 19.60 -3.97 0.92
C ARG A 72 19.40 -5.10 -0.09
N ALA A 73 18.27 -5.78 0.01
CA ALA A 73 17.87 -6.78 -0.97
C ALA A 73 16.52 -6.37 -1.57
N PRO A 74 16.28 -6.67 -2.86
CA PRO A 74 14.96 -6.48 -3.44
C PRO A 74 13.98 -7.43 -2.73
N LEU A 75 12.92 -6.85 -2.17
CA LEU A 75 11.77 -7.63 -1.77
C LEU A 75 10.88 -7.83 -3.00
N LEU A 76 10.25 -9.00 -3.06
CA LEU A 76 9.30 -9.33 -4.10
C LEU A 76 7.92 -8.85 -3.64
N SER A 77 7.33 -7.90 -4.35
CA SER A 77 5.96 -7.46 -4.11
C SER A 77 5.02 -7.94 -5.21
N VAL A 78 3.87 -8.45 -4.81
CA VAL A 78 2.76 -8.82 -5.71
C VAL A 78 1.56 -7.96 -5.35
N HIS A 79 1.09 -7.19 -6.33
CA HIS A 79 -0.02 -6.26 -6.15
C HIS A 79 -1.26 -6.82 -6.84
N THR A 80 -2.33 -7.00 -6.07
CA THR A 80 -3.63 -7.47 -6.56
C THR A 80 -4.70 -6.43 -6.25
N PHE A 81 -5.58 -6.15 -7.21
CA PHE A 81 -6.73 -5.26 -7.02
C PHE A 81 -8.01 -6.07 -7.13
N GLU A 82 -8.77 -6.09 -6.04
CA GLU A 82 -10.04 -6.81 -5.96
C GLU A 82 -11.16 -5.82 -5.67
N ARG A 83 -12.19 -5.79 -6.52
CA ARG A 83 -13.31 -4.84 -6.35
C ARG A 83 -14.00 -4.90 -5.00
N ALA A 84 -14.07 -6.07 -4.36
CA ALA A 84 -14.75 -6.24 -3.08
C ALA A 84 -13.83 -6.02 -1.87
N ARG A 85 -12.51 -6.02 -2.09
CA ARG A 85 -11.53 -5.96 -1.01
C ARG A 85 -10.80 -4.64 -1.10
N GLY A 86 -10.20 -4.29 -2.23
CA GLY A 86 -9.39 -3.10 -2.42
C GLY A 86 -8.04 -3.49 -3.01
N TRP A 87 -6.99 -2.79 -2.59
CA TRP A 87 -5.62 -3.09 -2.99
C TRP A 87 -4.97 -4.04 -1.98
N ILE A 88 -4.56 -5.20 -2.45
CA ILE A 88 -3.86 -6.22 -1.66
C ILE A 88 -2.42 -6.27 -2.13
N VAL A 89 -1.48 -6.21 -1.19
CA VAL A 89 -0.06 -6.32 -1.47
C VAL A 89 0.51 -7.46 -0.65
N ASP A 90 1.11 -8.42 -1.34
CA ASP A 90 1.89 -9.49 -0.75
C ASP A 90 3.37 -9.20 -0.96
N ILE A 91 4.15 -9.16 0.12
CA ILE A 91 5.58 -8.91 0.10
C ILE A 91 6.31 -10.14 0.64
N HIS A 92 7.28 -10.61 -0.13
CA HIS A 92 8.09 -11.78 0.19
C HIS A 92 9.57 -11.47 0.10
N THR A 93 10.34 -12.09 0.98
CA THR A 93 11.79 -12.15 0.85
C THR A 93 12.19 -13.06 -0.31
N GLY A 94 13.02 -12.56 -1.23
CA GLY A 94 13.63 -13.38 -2.28
C GLY A 94 14.78 -14.25 -1.78
N ASP A 95 15.24 -15.15 -2.64
CA ASP A 95 16.32 -16.11 -2.34
C ASP A 95 17.70 -15.46 -2.16
N ASP A 96 17.85 -14.20 -2.56
CA ASP A 96 19.08 -13.42 -2.47
C ASP A 96 19.43 -12.94 -1.05
N LEU A 97 18.56 -13.22 -0.08
CA LEU A 97 18.76 -12.88 1.33
C LEU A 97 19.54 -13.96 2.08
N PRO A 98 20.15 -13.63 3.24
CA PRO A 98 20.68 -14.66 4.13
C PRO A 98 19.59 -15.64 4.59
N PRO A 99 19.91 -16.93 4.82
CA PRO A 99 18.90 -17.97 5.08
C PRO A 99 17.98 -17.72 6.26
N GLN A 100 18.43 -16.97 7.27
CA GLN A 100 17.62 -16.59 8.42
C GLN A 100 16.45 -15.64 8.08
N PHE A 101 16.47 -15.05 6.88
CA PHE A 101 15.39 -14.20 6.36
C PHE A 101 14.60 -14.89 5.24
N TYR A 102 14.83 -16.17 4.97
CA TYR A 102 14.03 -16.91 3.99
C TYR A 102 12.59 -17.11 4.47
N ASN A 103 11.67 -17.17 3.51
CA ASN A 103 10.24 -17.42 3.71
C ASN A 103 9.54 -16.39 4.61
N GLN A 104 10.11 -15.19 4.75
CA GLN A 104 9.40 -14.09 5.38
C GLN A 104 8.32 -13.60 4.41
N HIS A 105 7.13 -13.38 4.95
CA HIS A 105 5.97 -12.94 4.19
C HIS A 105 5.22 -11.90 4.99
N ALA A 106 4.81 -10.84 4.32
CA ALA A 106 3.90 -9.85 4.84
C ALA A 106 2.81 -9.58 3.81
N ARG A 107 1.58 -9.38 4.28
CA ARG A 107 0.45 -8.97 3.45
C ARG A 107 -0.18 -7.73 4.06
N MET A 108 -0.53 -6.78 3.21
CA MET A 108 -1.37 -5.66 3.59
C MET A 108 -2.56 -5.55 2.66
N HIS A 109 -3.70 -5.24 3.24
CA HIS A 109 -4.93 -4.98 2.54
C HIS A 109 -5.35 -3.53 2.80
N LEU A 110 -5.35 -2.73 1.73
CA LEU A 110 -5.73 -1.33 1.74
C LEU A 110 -7.10 -1.14 1.08
N GLN A 111 -7.99 -0.45 1.79
CA GLN A 111 -9.25 0.04 1.28
C GLN A 111 -9.11 1.51 0.92
N CYS A 112 -9.31 1.83 -0.36
CA CYS A 112 -9.25 3.19 -0.89
C CYS A 112 -10.65 3.63 -1.34
N VAL A 113 -11.16 4.73 -0.79
CA VAL A 113 -12.49 5.27 -1.08
C VAL A 113 -12.40 6.72 -1.52
N CYS A 114 -12.74 7.00 -2.78
CA CYS A 114 -12.83 8.37 -3.29
C CYS A 114 -13.91 9.14 -2.53
N ARG A 115 -13.57 10.35 -2.07
CA ARG A 115 -14.47 11.25 -1.33
C ARG A 115 -15.03 12.37 -2.20
N ASP A 116 -14.66 12.44 -3.47
CA ASP A 116 -15.16 13.46 -4.38
C ASP A 116 -16.66 13.22 -4.65
N PRO A 117 -17.55 14.15 -4.24
CA PRO A 117 -18.99 13.98 -4.43
C PRO A 117 -19.43 14.06 -5.89
N GLU A 118 -18.63 14.63 -6.79
CA GLU A 118 -18.91 14.64 -8.23
C GLU A 118 -18.63 13.27 -8.87
N VAL A 119 -17.70 12.51 -8.29
CA VAL A 119 -17.38 11.12 -8.65
C VAL A 119 -18.28 10.13 -7.89
N GLN A 120 -18.65 10.43 -6.64
CA GLN A 120 -19.59 9.68 -5.81
C GLN A 120 -20.85 10.50 -5.43
N PRO A 121 -21.86 10.59 -6.31
CA PRO A 121 -23.02 11.45 -6.09
C PRO A 121 -24.02 10.98 -5.00
N LEU A 122 -23.94 9.74 -4.48
CA LEU A 122 -24.81 9.18 -3.42
C LEU A 122 -24.06 8.08 -2.64
N PRO A 123 -24.41 7.76 -1.36
CA PRO A 123 -23.67 6.81 -0.53
C PRO A 123 -23.96 5.39 -1.00
N ALA A 124 -23.27 4.99 -2.06
CA ALA A 124 -23.39 3.66 -2.59
C ALA A 124 -22.44 2.76 -1.80
N GLU A 125 -23.03 1.80 -1.09
CA GLU A 125 -22.33 0.71 -0.39
C GLU A 125 -21.14 0.20 -1.21
N PRO A 126 -20.01 -0.04 -0.53
CA PRO A 126 -18.73 0.60 -0.85
C PRO A 126 -18.34 0.43 -2.32
N LEU A 127 -18.51 1.49 -3.11
CA LEU A 127 -17.91 1.58 -4.43
C LEU A 127 -16.46 2.01 -4.30
N TYR A 128 -15.58 1.00 -4.27
CA TYR A 128 -14.15 1.17 -4.56
C TYR A 128 -14.01 1.58 -6.02
N ASP A 129 -14.12 2.87 -6.29
CA ASP A 129 -13.95 3.42 -7.62
C ASP A 129 -12.46 3.60 -7.88
N PHE A 130 -11.74 2.52 -8.17
CA PHE A 130 -10.38 2.63 -8.65
C PHE A 130 -10.43 3.10 -10.11
N SER A 131 -10.13 4.37 -10.34
CA SER A 131 -9.53 4.76 -11.61
C SER A 131 -8.09 4.23 -11.63
N ILE A 132 -7.91 2.92 -11.82
CA ILE A 132 -6.62 2.41 -12.34
C ILE A 132 -6.49 3.09 -13.70
N PRO A 133 -5.49 3.97 -13.93
CA PRO A 133 -5.32 4.52 -15.26
C PRO A 133 -5.12 3.36 -16.22
N GLU A 134 -5.98 3.24 -17.23
CA GLU A 134 -5.74 2.33 -18.35
C GLU A 134 -4.46 2.79 -19.06
N GLY A 135 -3.32 2.30 -18.58
CA GLY A 135 -2.02 2.87 -18.93
C GLY A 135 -0.87 1.96 -18.56
N ARG A 136 -0.60 0.98 -19.45
CA ARG A 136 0.61 0.15 -19.58
C ARG A 136 1.30 -0.29 -18.28
N HIS A 137 0.94 -1.48 -17.83
CA HIS A 137 1.90 -2.37 -17.19
C HIS A 137 2.89 -2.83 -18.26
N GLY A 138 4.13 -2.37 -18.19
CA GLY A 138 5.26 -2.77 -19.02
C GLY A 138 6.47 -3.08 -18.15
#